data_AF-A0A9D3MZ94-F1
#
_entry.id   AF-A0A9D3MZ94-F1
#
_cell.length_a   1.000
_cell.length_b   1.000
_cell.length_c   1.000
_cell.angle_alpha   90.00
_cell.angle_beta   90.00
_cell.angle_gamma   90.00
#
_symmetry.space_group_name_H-M   'P 1'
#
loop_
_entity.id
_entity.type
_entity.pdbx_description
1 polymer ?
#
loop_
_entity_poly.entity_id
_entity_poly.type
_entity_poly.pdbx_seq_one_letter_code
_entity_poly.pdbx_strand_id
1 'polypeptide(L)'
;MEILDILPSRFGYVILTYFYSWIMLSYLAMKVGGARKKYDVKYPTMYSDKEQVFNCIQRAHQNTLEVYPQWLVFQTIAALVYPTAAAVLGAIWVTSRFSYAWGYYTGDPAKRMRGVYGYIGLFGVIILSISVALHSETSYTKEEQLVNMSGFLDSIRCGDCECNVDWAEKRNTIASVAAGVLFFTGWWIIIDAAIMFKEPDSFNHAYHACGVIATVAFLMINAVSNGQVRGDSYSEGCLGQTGARVWLFIGFMLAFGSLIASMWILFGGFVVNHKPSVYPGIAVFFQNAFIFFGGLVFKFGRTEDLWQ
;
A
#
# COMPACT_ATOMS: atom_id res chain seq x y z
N MET A 1 17.40 -14.08 26.13
CA MET A 1 17.81 -14.27 24.73
C MET A 1 18.54 -13.01 24.32
N GLU A 2 19.81 -13.13 23.99
CA GLU A 2 20.53 -12.01 23.39
C GLU A 2 20.00 -11.82 21.96
N ILE A 3 19.94 -10.58 21.46
CA ILE A 3 19.45 -10.27 20.10
C ILE A 3 20.20 -11.07 19.01
N LEU A 4 21.44 -11.47 19.31
CA LEU A 4 22.28 -12.30 18.46
C LEU A 4 21.73 -13.73 18.25
N ASP A 5 20.90 -14.23 19.17
CA ASP A 5 20.28 -15.56 19.09
C ASP A 5 19.03 -15.58 18.18
N ILE A 6 18.44 -14.41 17.91
CA ILE A 6 17.20 -14.26 17.12
C ILE A 6 17.51 -14.04 15.63
N LEU A 7 18.68 -13.49 15.31
CA LEU A 7 19.08 -13.15 13.94
C LEU A 7 19.71 -14.36 13.22
N PRO A 8 19.50 -14.51 11.90
CA PRO A 8 20.16 -15.56 11.13
C PRO A 8 21.69 -15.49 11.29
N SER A 9 22.36 -16.63 11.46
CA SER A 9 23.82 -16.72 11.65
C SER A 9 24.64 -15.98 10.57
N ARG A 10 24.09 -15.78 9.37
CA ARG A 10 24.73 -15.08 8.24
C ARG A 10 24.28 -13.63 8.06
N PHE A 11 23.51 -13.08 8.99
CA PHE A 11 22.96 -11.72 8.88
C PHE A 11 24.05 -10.63 8.93
N GLY A 12 25.25 -10.95 9.42
CA GLY A 12 26.40 -10.04 9.39
C GLY A 12 26.73 -9.50 7.98
N TYR A 13 26.54 -10.30 6.92
CA TYR A 13 26.73 -9.84 5.53
C TYR A 13 25.72 -8.78 5.11
N VAL A 14 24.50 -8.85 5.65
CA VAL A 14 23.43 -7.87 5.38
C VAL A 14 23.78 -6.55 6.05
N ILE A 15 24.27 -6.59 7.29
CA ILE A 15 24.73 -5.39 8.02
C ILE A 15 25.85 -4.69 7.23
N LEU A 16 26.82 -5.45 6.72
CA LEU A 16 27.87 -4.91 5.86
C LEU A 16 27.31 -4.29 4.57
N THR A 17 26.24 -4.86 4.01
CA THR A 17 25.56 -4.32 2.83
C THR A 17 24.87 -2.98 3.13
N TYR A 18 24.22 -2.84 4.29
CA TYR A 18 23.65 -1.56 4.74
C TYR A 18 24.71 -0.51 5.02
N PHE A 19 25.83 -0.91 5.63
CA PHE A 19 26.96 0.00 5.81
C PHE A 19 27.52 0.46 4.46
N TYR A 20 27.64 -0.46 3.49
CA TYR A 20 28.07 -0.14 2.14
C TYR A 20 27.09 0.81 1.42
N SER A 21 25.78 0.63 1.60
CA SER A 21 24.77 1.53 1.03
C SER A 21 24.77 2.92 1.68
N TRP A 22 25.09 3.00 2.97
CA TRP A 22 25.32 4.28 3.65
C TRP A 22 26.56 5.01 3.12
N ILE A 23 27.68 4.29 2.89
CA ILE A 23 28.88 4.85 2.24
C ILE A 23 28.53 5.39 0.85
N MET A 24 27.74 4.66 0.07
CA MET A 24 27.26 5.09 -1.24
C MET A 24 26.51 6.42 -1.16
N LEU A 25 25.51 6.54 -0.28
CA LEU A 25 24.74 7.79 -0.14
C LEU A 25 25.63 8.97 0.27
N SER A 26 26.51 8.76 1.25
CA SER A 26 27.48 9.75 1.71
C SER A 26 28.41 10.19 0.58
N TYR A 27 28.90 9.24 -0.23
CA TYR A 27 29.75 9.54 -1.39
C TYR A 27 29.03 10.41 -2.44
N LEU A 28 27.80 10.07 -2.82
CA LEU A 28 27.03 10.87 -3.78
C LEU A 28 26.73 12.27 -3.23
N ALA A 29 26.39 12.38 -1.94
CA ALA A 29 26.15 13.67 -1.28
C ALA A 29 27.41 14.55 -1.26
N MET A 30 28.57 13.98 -0.92
CA MET A 30 29.86 14.69 -0.98
C MET A 30 30.20 15.14 -2.39
N LYS A 31 29.91 14.34 -3.42
CA LYS A 31 30.11 14.73 -4.83
C LYS A 31 29.22 15.90 -5.24
N VAL A 32 27.96 15.92 -4.80
CA VAL A 32 27.06 17.08 -4.98
C VAL A 32 27.63 18.31 -4.28
N GLY A 33 28.04 18.20 -3.02
CA GLY A 33 28.62 19.32 -2.26
C GLY A 33 29.89 19.88 -2.91
N GLY A 34 30.79 19.01 -3.36
CA GLY A 34 31.99 19.40 -4.12
C GLY A 34 31.65 20.05 -5.46
N ALA A 35 30.66 19.52 -6.18
CA ALA A 35 30.21 20.10 -7.44
C ALA A 35 29.57 21.49 -7.23
N ARG A 36 28.78 21.69 -6.16
CA ARG A 36 28.23 23.01 -5.81
C ARG A 36 29.32 24.05 -5.62
N LYS A 37 30.42 23.68 -4.94
CA LYS A 37 31.58 24.56 -4.75
C LYS A 37 32.34 24.80 -6.06
N LYS A 38 32.46 23.79 -6.93
CA LYS A 38 33.18 23.89 -8.20
C LYS A 38 32.46 24.77 -9.23
N TYR A 39 31.14 24.70 -9.29
CA TYR A 39 30.30 25.42 -10.26
C TYR A 39 29.60 26.66 -9.67
N ASP A 40 29.97 27.07 -8.46
CA ASP A 40 29.42 28.22 -7.70
C ASP A 40 27.87 28.28 -7.65
N VAL A 41 27.22 27.12 -7.50
CA VAL A 41 25.76 27.04 -7.41
C VAL A 41 25.32 27.24 -5.96
N LYS A 42 24.97 28.49 -5.63
CA LYS A 42 24.47 28.86 -4.29
C LYS A 42 23.10 28.23 -3.98
N TYR A 43 22.90 27.90 -2.71
CA TYR A 43 21.56 27.57 -2.20
C TYR A 43 20.63 28.79 -2.34
N PRO A 44 19.32 28.62 -2.61
CA PRO A 44 18.54 27.38 -2.67
C PRO A 44 18.49 26.71 -4.06
N THR A 45 19.24 27.20 -5.04
CA THR A 45 19.16 26.77 -6.43
C THR A 45 19.54 25.30 -6.59
N MET A 46 18.62 24.49 -7.11
CA MET A 46 18.80 23.04 -7.26
C MET A 46 19.53 22.66 -8.55
N TYR A 47 19.20 23.33 -9.67
CA TYR A 47 19.75 23.08 -10.99
C TYR A 47 20.32 24.39 -11.56
N SER A 48 21.38 24.30 -12.34
CA SER A 48 21.98 25.44 -13.03
C SER A 48 21.59 25.38 -14.50
N ASP A 49 21.13 26.50 -15.07
CA ASP A 49 20.77 26.59 -16.49
C ASP A 49 21.99 26.53 -17.42
N LYS A 50 23.19 26.75 -16.87
CA LYS A 50 24.44 26.88 -17.63
C LYS A 50 25.31 25.62 -17.56
N GLU A 51 25.16 24.82 -16.50
CA GLU A 51 26.09 23.75 -16.17
C GLU A 51 25.40 22.37 -16.14
N GLN A 52 25.32 21.74 -17.31
CA GLN A 52 24.69 20.43 -17.46
C GLN A 52 25.37 19.32 -16.64
N VAL A 53 26.69 19.43 -16.42
CA VAL A 53 27.46 18.45 -15.62
C VAL A 53 27.04 18.51 -14.16
N PHE A 54 26.82 19.71 -13.61
CA PHE A 54 26.28 19.89 -12.27
C PHE A 54 24.89 19.26 -12.14
N ASN A 55 24.01 19.53 -13.10
CA ASN A 55 22.65 18.98 -13.13
C ASN A 55 22.66 17.44 -13.17
N CYS A 56 23.59 16.86 -13.93
CA CYS A 56 23.78 15.42 -14.00
C CYS A 56 24.24 14.81 -12.67
N ILE A 57 25.21 15.44 -11.98
CA ILE A 57 25.69 15.01 -10.66
C ILE A 57 24.54 15.06 -9.63
N GLN A 58 23.78 16.16 -9.63
CA GLN A 58 22.65 16.37 -8.72
C GLN A 58 21.52 15.37 -8.98
N ARG A 59 21.14 15.13 -10.24
CA ARG A 59 20.09 14.18 -10.61
C ARG A 59 20.47 12.74 -10.24
N ALA A 60 21.74 12.37 -10.40
CA ALA A 60 22.20 11.03 -10.03
C ALA A 60 22.01 10.74 -8.53
N HIS A 61 22.29 11.73 -7.68
CA HIS A 61 22.04 11.62 -6.23
C HIS A 61 20.55 11.57 -5.91
N GLN A 62 19.74 12.49 -6.46
CA GLN A 62 18.30 12.53 -6.21
C GLN A 62 17.58 11.26 -6.66
N ASN A 63 17.90 10.74 -7.85
CA ASN A 63 17.31 9.48 -8.30
C ASN A 63 17.69 8.30 -7.39
N THR A 64 18.87 8.35 -6.76
CA THR A 64 19.25 7.35 -5.76
C THR A 64 18.36 7.47 -4.52
N LEU A 65 18.14 8.69 -4.01
CA LEU A 65 17.25 8.95 -2.87
C LEU A 65 15.78 8.61 -3.13
N GLU A 66 15.28 8.78 -4.35
CA GLU A 66 13.90 8.43 -4.73
C GLU A 66 13.63 6.92 -4.60
N VAL A 67 14.62 6.07 -4.91
CA VAL A 67 14.47 4.60 -4.93
C VAL A 67 15.00 3.94 -3.66
N TYR A 68 15.86 4.63 -2.90
CA TYR A 68 16.52 4.06 -1.72
C TYR A 68 15.55 3.56 -0.64
N PRO A 69 14.46 4.29 -0.27
CA PRO A 69 13.50 3.80 0.72
C PRO A 69 12.81 2.50 0.29
N GLN A 70 12.43 2.42 -0.99
CA GLN A 70 11.82 1.21 -1.54
C GLN A 70 12.80 0.03 -1.49
N TRP A 71 14.06 0.27 -1.88
CA TRP A 71 15.09 -0.76 -1.82
C TRP A 71 15.35 -1.23 -0.38
N LEU A 72 15.41 -0.31 0.61
CA LEU A 72 15.59 -0.66 2.02
C LEU A 72 14.52 -1.62 2.56
N VAL A 73 13.24 -1.38 2.23
CA VAL A 73 12.13 -2.22 2.67
C VAL A 73 12.26 -3.64 2.12
N PHE A 74 12.41 -3.79 0.81
CA PHE A 74 12.54 -5.11 0.18
C PHE A 74 13.85 -5.81 0.56
N GLN A 75 14.96 -5.07 0.70
CA GLN A 75 16.21 -5.61 1.20
C GLN A 75 16.06 -6.19 2.61
N THR A 76 15.32 -5.50 3.50
CA THR A 76 15.11 -5.94 4.88
C THR A 76 14.26 -7.20 4.92
N ILE A 77 13.13 -7.22 4.20
CA ILE A 77 12.24 -8.38 4.15
C ILE A 77 12.98 -9.61 3.61
N ALA A 78 13.69 -9.46 2.48
CA ALA A 78 14.47 -10.54 1.89
C ALA A 78 15.61 -11.02 2.81
N ALA A 79 16.28 -10.11 3.52
CA ALA A 79 17.43 -10.42 4.37
C ALA A 79 17.07 -11.21 5.64
N LEU A 80 15.85 -11.03 6.17
CA LEU A 80 15.40 -11.76 7.36
C LEU A 80 15.30 -13.27 7.11
N VAL A 81 14.97 -13.67 5.88
CA VAL A 81 14.78 -15.10 5.53
C VAL A 81 15.93 -15.63 4.68
N TYR A 82 16.46 -14.83 3.74
CA TYR A 82 17.52 -15.22 2.81
C TYR A 82 18.73 -14.26 2.92
N PRO A 83 19.44 -14.23 4.07
CA PRO A 83 20.46 -13.22 4.37
C PRO A 83 21.63 -13.20 3.37
N THR A 84 22.07 -14.35 2.87
CA THR A 84 23.19 -14.43 1.90
C THR A 84 22.80 -13.94 0.51
N ALA A 85 21.65 -14.40 0.00
CA ALA A 85 21.16 -13.99 -1.31
C ALA A 85 20.81 -12.49 -1.33
N ALA A 86 20.15 -12.01 -0.28
CA ALA A 86 19.86 -10.59 -0.10
C ALA A 86 21.13 -9.74 -0.01
N ALA A 87 22.17 -10.19 0.70
CA ALA A 87 23.44 -9.46 0.76
C ALA A 87 24.13 -9.35 -0.62
N VAL A 88 24.16 -10.42 -1.41
CA VAL A 88 24.75 -10.40 -2.76
C VAL A 88 23.97 -9.48 -3.70
N LEU A 89 22.64 -9.63 -3.74
CA LEU A 89 21.78 -8.79 -4.60
C LEU A 89 21.80 -7.32 -4.17
N GLY A 90 21.83 -7.07 -2.87
CA GLY A 90 21.98 -5.74 -2.30
C GLY A 90 23.32 -5.11 -2.67
N ALA A 91 24.43 -5.85 -2.58
CA ALA A 91 25.74 -5.38 -3.01
C ALA A 91 25.78 -5.06 -4.51
N ILE A 92 25.18 -5.90 -5.37
CA ILE A 92 25.05 -5.65 -6.81
C ILE A 92 24.31 -4.31 -7.07
N TRP A 93 23.22 -4.06 -6.35
CA TRP A 93 22.47 -2.80 -6.49
C TRP A 93 23.27 -1.58 -6.02
N VAL A 94 23.95 -1.67 -4.87
CA VAL A 94 24.77 -0.56 -4.36
C VAL A 94 25.93 -0.26 -5.32
N THR A 95 26.63 -1.29 -5.83
CA THR A 95 27.72 -1.11 -6.80
C THR A 95 27.21 -0.54 -8.12
N SER A 96 26.01 -0.93 -8.57
CA SER A 96 25.43 -0.36 -9.80
C SER A 96 25.15 1.13 -9.69
N ARG A 97 24.81 1.63 -8.50
CA ARG A 97 24.59 3.06 -8.26
C ARG A 97 25.87 3.88 -8.39
N PHE A 98 27.03 3.33 -8.02
CA PHE A 98 28.31 3.97 -8.32
C PHE A 98 28.56 4.05 -9.84
N SER A 99 28.37 2.95 -10.57
CA SER A 99 28.52 2.94 -12.04
C SER A 99 27.51 3.86 -12.75
N TYR A 100 26.29 3.95 -12.24
CA TYR A 100 25.26 4.89 -12.70
C TYR A 100 25.70 6.35 -12.49
N ALA A 101 26.16 6.67 -11.28
CA ALA A 101 26.60 8.02 -10.92
C ALA A 101 27.84 8.42 -11.74
N TRP A 102 28.84 7.56 -11.86
CA TRP A 102 30.01 7.83 -12.69
C TRP A 102 29.66 8.01 -14.18
N GLY A 103 28.65 7.29 -14.69
CA GLY A 103 28.09 7.55 -16.01
C GLY A 103 27.54 8.97 -16.14
N TYR A 104 26.70 9.39 -15.20
CA TYR A 104 26.14 10.75 -15.16
C TYR A 104 27.20 11.84 -14.98
N TYR A 105 28.27 11.59 -14.24
CA TYR A 105 29.32 12.59 -13.97
C TYR A 105 30.10 13.02 -15.22
N THR A 106 29.95 12.29 -16.33
CA THR A 106 30.52 12.67 -17.63
C THR A 106 29.76 13.81 -18.32
N GLY A 107 28.61 14.25 -17.79
CA GLY A 107 27.77 15.30 -18.38
C GLY A 107 26.80 14.83 -19.46
N ASP A 108 26.88 13.55 -19.84
CA ASP A 108 26.00 12.93 -20.83
C ASP A 108 24.96 12.03 -20.12
N PRO A 109 23.67 12.39 -20.15
CA PRO A 109 22.61 11.59 -19.53
C PRO A 109 22.49 10.17 -20.06
N ALA A 110 22.90 9.89 -21.31
CA ALA A 110 22.77 8.56 -21.91
C ALA A 110 23.72 7.54 -21.26
N LYS A 111 24.87 7.98 -20.73
CA LYS A 111 25.88 7.11 -20.11
C LYS A 111 25.45 6.52 -18.77
N ARG A 112 24.26 6.88 -18.28
CA ARG A 112 23.60 6.25 -17.13
C ARG A 112 23.37 4.74 -17.30
N MET A 113 23.27 4.28 -18.54
CA MET A 113 23.04 2.86 -18.88
C MET A 113 24.15 1.94 -18.35
N ARG A 114 25.33 2.48 -18.00
CA ARG A 114 26.40 1.72 -17.34
C ARG A 114 25.96 1.10 -16.01
N GLY A 115 24.97 1.67 -15.32
CA GLY A 115 24.44 1.12 -14.07
C GLY A 115 23.21 0.21 -14.22
N VAL A 116 22.79 -0.14 -15.45
CA VAL A 116 21.52 -0.85 -15.70
C VAL A 116 21.49 -2.25 -15.07
N TYR A 117 22.65 -2.88 -14.89
CA TYR A 117 22.77 -4.18 -14.21
C TYR A 117 22.25 -4.15 -12.76
N GLY A 118 22.11 -2.96 -12.17
CA GLY A 118 21.48 -2.78 -10.85
C GLY A 118 20.07 -3.29 -10.74
N TYR A 119 19.33 -3.33 -11.85
CA TYR A 119 17.97 -3.87 -11.86
C TYR A 119 17.95 -5.36 -11.49
N ILE A 120 19.03 -6.11 -11.74
CA ILE A 120 19.15 -7.50 -11.30
C ILE A 120 19.12 -7.57 -9.77
N GLY A 121 19.88 -6.70 -9.10
CA GLY A 121 19.86 -6.59 -7.64
C GLY A 121 18.50 -6.16 -7.09
N LEU A 122 17.89 -5.12 -7.69
CA LEU A 122 16.60 -4.58 -7.24
C LEU A 122 15.44 -5.57 -7.42
N PHE A 123 15.26 -6.12 -8.63
CA PHE A 123 14.21 -7.09 -8.89
C PHE A 123 14.48 -8.40 -8.16
N GLY A 124 15.75 -8.78 -8.00
CA GLY A 124 16.12 -9.94 -7.20
C GLY A 124 15.62 -9.83 -5.76
N VAL A 125 15.82 -8.70 -5.09
CA VAL A 125 15.34 -8.53 -3.70
C VAL A 125 13.81 -8.41 -3.61
N ILE A 126 13.15 -7.86 -4.64
CA ILE A 126 11.68 -7.83 -4.73
C ILE A 126 11.14 -9.27 -4.89
N ILE A 127 11.71 -10.06 -5.80
CA ILE A 127 11.32 -11.45 -6.01
C ILE A 127 11.57 -12.27 -4.74
N LEU A 128 12.72 -12.10 -4.08
CA LEU A 128 12.97 -12.75 -2.79
C LEU A 128 11.95 -12.33 -1.73
N SER A 129 11.55 -11.06 -1.68
CA SER A 129 10.52 -10.59 -0.74
C SER A 129 9.15 -11.22 -1.02
N ILE A 130 8.79 -11.39 -2.29
CA ILE A 130 7.58 -12.10 -2.69
C ILE A 130 7.69 -13.58 -2.33
N SER A 131 8.84 -14.21 -2.58
CA SER A 131 9.12 -15.59 -2.16
C SER A 131 9.02 -15.75 -0.65
N VAL A 132 9.43 -14.74 0.14
CA VAL A 132 9.23 -14.70 1.59
C VAL A 132 7.76 -14.65 1.93
N ALA A 133 6.95 -13.81 1.27
CA ALA A 133 5.51 -13.77 1.51
C ALA A 133 4.85 -15.15 1.23
N LEU A 134 5.21 -15.78 0.11
CA LEU A 134 4.72 -17.13 -0.25
C LEU A 134 5.24 -18.20 0.71
N HIS A 135 6.49 -18.09 1.19
CA HIS A 135 7.04 -18.99 2.20
C HIS A 135 6.44 -18.76 3.58
N SER A 136 6.06 -17.53 3.95
CA SER A 136 5.37 -17.29 5.22
C SER A 136 3.96 -17.91 5.21
N GLU A 137 3.27 -17.88 4.06
CA GLU A 137 2.03 -18.65 3.87
C GLU A 137 2.29 -20.16 3.94
N THR A 138 3.41 -20.64 3.38
CA THR A 138 3.84 -22.05 3.41
C THR A 138 4.31 -22.52 4.80
N SER A 139 4.88 -21.63 5.62
CA SER A 139 5.36 -21.94 6.97
C SER A 139 4.24 -21.96 7.98
N TYR A 140 3.24 -21.07 7.84
CA TYR A 140 1.96 -21.20 8.55
C TYR A 140 1.31 -22.56 8.23
N THR A 141 1.31 -22.97 6.97
CA THR A 141 0.86 -24.33 6.60
C THR A 141 1.80 -25.44 7.07
N LYS A 142 3.11 -25.23 7.29
CA LYS A 142 4.02 -26.29 7.75
C LYS A 142 4.01 -26.55 9.25
N GLU A 143 3.80 -25.53 10.07
CA GLU A 143 3.51 -25.72 11.50
C GLU A 143 2.17 -26.47 11.67
N GLU A 144 1.24 -26.24 10.74
CA GLU A 144 0.03 -27.04 10.57
C GLU A 144 0.28 -28.42 9.88
N GLN A 145 1.28 -28.59 8.99
CA GLN A 145 1.61 -29.86 8.32
C GLN A 145 2.54 -30.79 9.10
N LEU A 146 3.11 -30.40 10.25
CA LEU A 146 3.54 -31.39 11.25
C LEU A 146 2.33 -32.18 11.80
N VAL A 147 1.11 -31.71 11.53
CA VAL A 147 -0.14 -32.46 11.73
C VAL A 147 -0.62 -33.17 10.44
N ASN A 148 -0.10 -32.88 9.22
CA ASN A 148 -0.30 -33.74 8.02
C ASN A 148 0.44 -33.24 6.75
N MET A 149 1.34 -34.05 6.18
CA MET A 149 1.94 -33.81 4.85
C MET A 149 1.08 -34.37 3.70
N SER A 150 0.83 -33.57 2.65
CA SER A 150 1.07 -33.91 1.23
C SER A 150 0.57 -32.84 0.23
N GLY A 151 1.38 -32.56 -0.80
CA GLY A 151 0.97 -32.54 -2.21
C GLY A 151 0.13 -31.38 -2.81
N PHE A 152 0.81 -30.51 -3.56
CA PHE A 152 0.33 -29.36 -4.35
C PHE A 152 -0.62 -29.66 -5.54
N LEU A 153 -1.09 -30.90 -5.76
CA LEU A 153 -1.91 -31.24 -6.94
C LEU A 153 -3.27 -31.91 -6.66
N ASP A 154 -3.73 -32.00 -5.42
CA ASP A 154 -5.06 -32.55 -5.12
C ASP A 154 -6.21 -31.52 -5.16
N SER A 155 -5.97 -30.29 -5.67
CA SER A 155 -7.02 -29.28 -5.82
C SER A 155 -8.04 -29.56 -6.94
N ILE A 156 -7.99 -30.73 -7.58
CA ILE A 156 -9.10 -31.27 -8.40
C ILE A 156 -9.56 -32.59 -7.78
N ARG A 157 -10.25 -32.49 -6.66
CA ARG A 157 -11.24 -33.49 -6.24
C ARG A 157 -12.60 -32.81 -6.14
N CYS A 158 -13.35 -32.91 -7.23
CA CYS A 158 -14.81 -32.91 -7.15
C CYS A 158 -15.21 -34.21 -6.43
N GLY A 159 -15.72 -34.06 -5.21
CA GLY A 159 -16.18 -35.18 -4.38
C GLY A 159 -15.10 -35.63 -3.41
N ASP A 160 -15.20 -35.19 -2.17
CA ASP A 160 -15.47 -36.08 -1.04
C ASP A 160 -15.94 -35.22 0.15
N CYS A 161 -17.14 -35.54 0.64
CA CYS A 161 -17.71 -34.95 1.84
C CYS A 161 -16.99 -35.50 3.07
N GLU A 162 -16.21 -34.67 3.76
CA GLU A 162 -15.97 -34.81 5.20
C GLU A 162 -15.74 -33.43 5.84
N CYS A 163 -16.52 -33.16 6.88
CA CYS A 163 -16.88 -31.83 7.35
C CYS A 163 -16.01 -31.39 8.53
N ASN A 164 -14.96 -30.59 8.27
CA ASN A 164 -14.58 -29.48 9.15
C ASN A 164 -13.63 -28.52 8.42
N VAL A 165 -14.21 -27.66 7.57
CA VAL A 165 -13.50 -26.59 6.89
C VAL A 165 -13.60 -25.36 7.79
N ASP A 166 -12.47 -24.76 8.17
CA ASP A 166 -12.42 -23.44 8.83
C ASP A 166 -12.79 -22.35 7.82
N TRP A 167 -14.07 -22.35 7.43
CA TRP A 167 -14.70 -21.37 6.55
C TRP A 167 -14.64 -19.96 7.14
N ALA A 168 -14.53 -19.84 8.47
CA ALA A 168 -14.53 -18.57 9.17
C ALA A 168 -13.32 -17.70 8.81
N GLU A 169 -12.11 -18.26 8.80
CA GLU A 169 -10.88 -17.51 8.55
C GLU A 169 -10.72 -17.15 7.06
N LYS A 170 -11.01 -18.10 6.15
CA LYS A 170 -11.03 -17.83 4.71
C LYS A 170 -12.08 -16.77 4.34
N ARG A 171 -13.24 -16.78 5.01
CA ARG A 171 -14.29 -15.78 4.81
C ARG A 171 -13.85 -14.39 5.25
N ASN A 172 -13.09 -14.26 6.35
CA ASN A 172 -12.59 -12.98 6.85
C ASN A 172 -11.58 -12.34 5.88
N THR A 173 -10.66 -13.13 5.35
CA THR A 173 -9.68 -12.66 4.35
C THR A 173 -10.38 -12.22 3.07
N ILE A 174 -11.31 -13.03 2.55
CA ILE A 174 -12.07 -12.70 1.34
C ILE A 174 -12.93 -11.45 1.57
N ALA A 175 -13.61 -11.34 2.71
CA ALA A 175 -14.45 -10.20 3.05
C ALA A 175 -13.64 -8.89 3.18
N SER A 176 -12.47 -8.94 3.81
CA SER A 176 -11.61 -7.75 3.97
C SER A 176 -11.01 -7.27 2.64
N VAL A 177 -10.55 -8.19 1.79
CA VAL A 177 -10.06 -7.87 0.44
C VAL A 177 -11.18 -7.33 -0.44
N ALA A 178 -12.34 -7.99 -0.47
CA ALA A 178 -13.50 -7.55 -1.26
C ALA A 178 -13.98 -6.16 -0.83
N ALA A 179 -14.05 -5.89 0.49
CA ALA A 179 -14.41 -4.57 1.01
C ALA A 179 -13.38 -3.49 0.65
N GLY A 180 -12.08 -3.81 0.73
CA GLY A 180 -11.00 -2.89 0.36
C GLY A 180 -11.04 -2.52 -1.13
N VAL A 181 -11.27 -3.50 -2.01
CA VAL A 181 -11.43 -3.27 -3.45
C VAL A 181 -12.64 -2.36 -3.72
N LEU A 182 -13.80 -2.64 -3.12
CA LEU A 182 -15.00 -1.80 -3.28
C LEU A 182 -14.77 -0.36 -2.81
N PHE A 183 -14.13 -0.18 -1.65
CA PHE A 183 -13.81 1.15 -1.12
C PHE A 183 -12.86 1.93 -2.05
N PHE A 184 -11.81 1.26 -2.54
CA PHE A 184 -10.86 1.85 -3.47
C PHE A 184 -11.53 2.24 -4.80
N THR A 185 -12.34 1.34 -5.37
CA THR A 185 -13.08 1.61 -6.62
C THR A 185 -14.01 2.81 -6.47
N GLY A 186 -14.68 2.97 -5.34
CA GLY A 186 -15.53 4.13 -5.06
C GLY A 186 -14.77 5.46 -5.12
N TRP A 187 -13.62 5.55 -4.44
CA TRP A 187 -12.77 6.74 -4.46
C TRP A 187 -12.05 6.96 -5.81
N TRP A 188 -11.71 5.89 -6.52
CA TRP A 188 -11.11 5.99 -7.84
C TRP A 188 -12.04 6.66 -8.85
N ILE A 189 -13.33 6.27 -8.88
CA ILE A 189 -14.34 6.79 -9.80
C ILE A 189 -14.55 8.30 -9.61
N ILE A 190 -14.59 8.79 -8.36
CA ILE A 190 -14.81 10.23 -8.13
C ILE A 190 -13.57 11.07 -8.47
N ILE A 191 -12.36 10.52 -8.27
CA ILE A 191 -11.11 11.21 -8.64
C ILE A 191 -11.02 11.35 -10.16
N ASP A 192 -11.36 10.29 -10.90
CA ASP A 192 -11.46 10.34 -12.36
C ASP A 192 -12.46 11.41 -12.83
N ALA A 193 -13.66 11.42 -12.26
CA ALA A 193 -14.68 12.43 -12.57
C ALA A 193 -14.21 13.86 -12.22
N ALA A 194 -13.54 14.07 -11.09
CA ALA A 194 -13.04 15.39 -10.68
C ALA A 194 -11.93 15.92 -11.59
N ILE A 195 -11.11 15.04 -12.17
CA ILE A 195 -10.07 15.43 -13.13
C ILE A 195 -10.68 15.80 -14.49
N MET A 196 -11.72 15.08 -14.91
CA MET A 196 -12.38 15.30 -16.20
C MET A 196 -13.26 16.55 -16.19
N PHE A 197 -13.91 16.87 -15.07
CA PHE A 197 -14.85 17.99 -14.92
C PHE A 197 -14.33 19.02 -13.90
N LYS A 198 -13.41 19.88 -14.35
CA LYS A 198 -12.75 20.89 -13.49
C LYS A 198 -13.56 22.15 -13.26
N GLU A 199 -14.53 22.44 -14.14
CA GLU A 199 -15.29 23.68 -14.07
C GLU A 199 -16.44 23.57 -13.05
N PRO A 200 -16.60 24.56 -12.16
CA PRO A 200 -17.59 24.51 -11.08
C PRO A 200 -19.04 24.47 -11.57
N ASP A 201 -19.30 24.94 -12.81
CA ASP A 201 -20.62 24.85 -13.43
C ASP A 201 -20.96 23.42 -13.90
N SER A 202 -19.93 22.66 -14.32
CA SER A 202 -20.09 21.26 -14.69
C SER A 202 -20.15 20.34 -13.47
N PHE A 203 -19.34 20.61 -12.45
CA PHE A 203 -19.26 19.79 -11.24
C PHE A 203 -19.00 20.65 -10.01
N ASN A 204 -19.99 20.71 -9.11
CA ASN A 204 -19.88 21.53 -7.91
C ASN A 204 -19.07 20.81 -6.83
N HIS A 205 -18.06 21.49 -6.29
CA HIS A 205 -17.21 21.00 -5.20
C HIS A 205 -17.99 20.52 -3.97
N ALA A 206 -19.19 21.07 -3.73
CA ALA A 206 -20.05 20.64 -2.63
C ALA A 206 -20.48 19.17 -2.72
N TYR A 207 -20.54 18.58 -3.92
CA TYR A 207 -20.98 17.19 -4.10
C TYR A 207 -19.99 16.16 -3.52
N HIS A 208 -18.72 16.54 -3.34
CA HIS A 208 -17.74 15.69 -2.67
C HIS A 208 -18.06 15.42 -1.20
N ALA A 209 -18.80 16.32 -0.52
CA ALA A 209 -19.17 16.15 0.88
C ALA A 209 -19.94 14.84 1.11
N CYS A 210 -20.74 14.41 0.12
CA CYS A 210 -21.51 13.18 0.18
C CYS A 210 -20.61 11.94 0.33
N GLY A 211 -19.55 11.83 -0.49
CA GLY A 211 -18.59 10.71 -0.41
C GLY A 211 -17.72 10.74 0.85
N VAL A 212 -17.42 11.93 1.38
CA VAL A 212 -16.72 12.09 2.67
C VAL A 212 -17.59 11.58 3.82
N ILE A 213 -18.87 11.97 3.87
CA ILE A 213 -19.82 11.50 4.89
C ILE A 213 -19.98 9.97 4.81
N ALA A 214 -20.06 9.40 3.60
CA ALA A 214 -20.11 7.95 3.41
C ALA A 214 -18.86 7.23 3.97
N THR A 215 -17.68 7.85 3.84
CA THR A 215 -16.43 7.30 4.37
C THR A 215 -16.37 7.37 5.90
N VAL A 216 -16.84 8.47 6.49
CA VAL A 216 -16.99 8.57 7.95
C VAL A 216 -17.96 7.49 8.46
N ALA A 217 -19.09 7.30 7.77
CA ALA A 217 -20.05 6.26 8.10
C ALA A 217 -19.43 4.85 7.99
N PHE A 218 -18.65 4.58 6.95
CA PHE A 218 -17.90 3.34 6.78
C PHE A 218 -16.98 3.06 7.98
N LEU A 219 -16.20 4.05 8.42
CA LEU A 219 -15.31 3.90 9.58
C LEU A 219 -16.12 3.69 10.87
N MET A 220 -17.19 4.44 11.07
CA MET A 220 -18.04 4.32 12.26
C MET A 220 -18.68 2.93 12.40
N ILE A 221 -19.22 2.38 11.30
CA ILE A 221 -19.86 1.06 11.28
C ILE A 221 -18.84 -0.05 11.57
N ASN A 222 -17.65 0.05 10.97
CA ASN A 222 -16.62 -0.98 11.04
C ASN A 222 -15.72 -0.89 12.28
N ALA A 223 -15.69 0.26 12.96
CA ALA A 223 -14.98 0.43 14.23
C ALA A 223 -15.64 -0.34 15.39
N VAL A 224 -16.94 -0.64 15.31
CA VAL A 224 -17.65 -1.42 16.34
C VAL A 224 -17.51 -2.91 16.03
N SER A 225 -17.06 -3.71 17.01
CA SER A 225 -16.96 -5.16 16.86
C SER A 225 -18.37 -5.80 16.84
N ASN A 226 -18.52 -6.92 16.15
CA ASN A 226 -19.77 -7.68 16.13
C ASN A 226 -20.10 -8.27 17.52
N GLY A 227 -19.09 -8.61 18.32
CA GLY A 227 -19.25 -9.06 19.71
C GLY A 227 -19.89 -8.00 20.63
N GLN A 228 -19.52 -6.72 20.47
CA GLN A 228 -20.12 -5.63 21.24
C GLN A 228 -21.59 -5.36 20.88
N VAL A 229 -22.02 -5.69 19.66
CA VAL A 229 -23.42 -5.53 19.24
C VAL A 229 -24.30 -6.64 19.82
N ARG A 230 -23.79 -7.87 19.82
CA ARG A 230 -24.47 -9.06 20.36
C ARG A 230 -24.61 -9.04 21.88
N GLY A 231 -23.71 -8.34 22.57
CA GLY A 231 -23.71 -8.22 24.03
C GLY A 231 -22.85 -9.27 24.74
N ASP A 232 -22.01 -10.00 23.99
CA ASP A 232 -21.18 -11.10 24.49
C ASP A 232 -19.84 -10.61 25.11
N SER A 233 -19.59 -9.30 25.12
CA SER A 233 -18.36 -8.71 25.68
C SER A 233 -18.51 -8.37 27.17
N TYR A 234 -17.64 -8.97 28.01
CA TYR A 234 -17.57 -8.74 29.46
C TYR A 234 -16.91 -7.42 29.87
N SER A 235 -16.34 -6.64 28.94
CA SER A 235 -15.70 -5.36 29.28
C SER A 235 -16.67 -4.18 29.19
N GLU A 236 -17.02 -3.59 30.33
CA GLU A 236 -17.72 -2.32 30.41
C GLU A 236 -16.74 -1.16 30.09
N GLY A 237 -16.62 -0.80 28.82
CA GLY A 237 -16.00 0.47 28.42
C GLY A 237 -16.89 1.68 28.77
N CYS A 238 -16.32 2.89 28.70
CA CYS A 238 -16.98 4.15 29.10
C CYS A 238 -18.32 4.45 28.40
N LEU A 239 -18.56 3.94 27.19
CA LEU A 239 -19.83 4.10 26.45
C LEU A 239 -20.82 2.92 26.64
N GLY A 240 -20.40 1.83 27.27
CA GLY A 240 -21.20 0.62 27.45
C GLY A 240 -21.71 -0.01 26.14
N GLN A 241 -22.54 -1.05 26.25
CA GLN A 241 -23.17 -1.71 25.10
C GLN A 241 -24.20 -0.81 24.39
N THR A 242 -24.93 0.01 25.15
CA THR A 242 -25.91 0.95 24.61
C THR A 242 -25.25 2.02 23.75
N GLY A 243 -24.09 2.56 24.16
CA GLY A 243 -23.34 3.53 23.38
C GLY A 243 -22.79 2.96 22.08
N ALA A 244 -22.31 1.72 22.07
CA ALA A 244 -21.87 1.03 20.86
C ALA A 244 -23.01 0.86 19.83
N ARG A 245 -24.23 0.55 20.31
CA ARG A 245 -25.42 0.45 19.45
C ARG A 245 -25.88 1.79 18.90
N VAL A 246 -25.86 2.84 19.73
CA VAL A 246 -26.18 4.21 19.28
C VAL A 246 -25.16 4.69 18.25
N TRP A 247 -23.87 4.46 18.49
CA TRP A 247 -22.80 4.79 17.54
C TRP A 247 -22.97 4.07 16.20
N LEU A 248 -23.25 2.77 16.24
CA LEU A 248 -23.53 1.96 15.05
C LEU A 248 -24.76 2.46 14.29
N PHE A 249 -25.84 2.80 15.02
CA PHE A 249 -27.06 3.35 14.43
C PHE A 249 -26.82 4.68 13.72
N ILE A 250 -26.08 5.60 14.35
CA ILE A 250 -25.67 6.87 13.71
C ILE A 250 -24.84 6.58 12.45
N GLY A 251 -23.91 5.63 12.52
CA GLY A 251 -23.14 5.20 11.34
C GLY A 251 -24.03 4.75 10.19
N PHE A 252 -25.02 3.89 10.44
CA PHE A 252 -25.98 3.47 9.41
C PHE A 252 -26.85 4.61 8.89
N MET A 253 -27.32 5.52 9.76
CA MET A 253 -28.07 6.70 9.34
C MET A 253 -27.27 7.58 8.38
N LEU A 254 -25.99 7.82 8.68
CA LEU A 254 -25.10 8.59 7.80
C LEU A 254 -24.87 7.88 6.47
N ALA A 255 -24.72 6.56 6.47
CA ALA A 255 -24.50 5.76 5.26
C ALA A 255 -25.72 5.75 4.33
N PHE A 256 -26.93 5.58 4.88
CA PHE A 256 -28.17 5.68 4.09
C PHE A 256 -28.44 7.12 3.66
N GLY A 257 -28.19 8.10 4.53
CA GLY A 257 -28.33 9.52 4.22
C GLY A 257 -27.43 9.95 3.06
N SER A 258 -26.18 9.50 3.03
CA SER A 258 -25.27 9.78 1.91
C SER A 258 -25.72 9.08 0.62
N LEU A 259 -26.18 7.82 0.69
CA LEU A 259 -26.69 7.12 -0.48
C LEU A 259 -27.92 7.80 -1.10
N ILE A 260 -28.89 8.20 -0.28
CA ILE A 260 -30.09 8.93 -0.72
C ILE A 260 -29.72 10.30 -1.27
N ALA A 261 -28.81 11.03 -0.61
CA ALA A 261 -28.32 12.32 -1.10
C ALA A 261 -27.61 12.18 -2.45
N SER A 262 -26.81 11.13 -2.65
CA SER A 262 -26.14 10.87 -3.93
C SER A 262 -27.13 10.57 -5.06
N MET A 263 -28.22 9.86 -4.75
CA MET A 263 -29.31 9.59 -5.69
C MET A 263 -30.03 10.89 -6.07
N TRP A 264 -30.28 11.77 -5.09
CA TRP A 264 -30.84 13.10 -5.36
C TRP A 264 -29.91 13.95 -6.22
N ILE A 265 -28.60 13.95 -5.96
CA ILE A 265 -27.62 14.68 -6.76
C ILE A 265 -27.64 14.19 -8.22
N LEU A 266 -27.68 12.88 -8.45
CA LEU A 266 -27.77 12.30 -9.80
C LEU A 266 -29.03 12.79 -10.53
N PHE A 267 -30.22 12.56 -9.97
CA PHE A 267 -31.46 12.87 -10.66
C PHE A 267 -31.82 14.36 -10.63
N GLY A 268 -31.83 14.96 -9.44
CA GLY A 268 -32.19 16.35 -9.23
C GLY A 268 -31.12 17.34 -9.67
N GLY A 269 -29.84 16.96 -9.64
CA GLY A 269 -28.72 17.82 -10.04
C GLY A 269 -28.38 17.75 -11.53
N PHE A 270 -28.41 16.54 -12.12
CA PHE A 270 -27.90 16.31 -13.49
C PHE A 270 -28.98 15.89 -14.48
N VAL A 271 -29.86 14.94 -14.13
CA VAL A 271 -30.85 14.39 -15.08
C VAL A 271 -32.00 15.37 -15.33
N VAL A 272 -32.61 15.90 -14.28
CA VAL A 272 -33.78 16.80 -14.38
C VAL A 272 -33.39 18.20 -14.87
N ASN A 273 -32.19 18.67 -14.53
CA ASN A 273 -31.70 19.99 -14.98
C ASN A 273 -31.12 19.97 -16.41
N HIS A 274 -31.22 18.84 -17.13
CA HIS A 274 -30.72 18.68 -18.50
C HIS A 274 -29.28 19.18 -18.70
N LYS A 275 -28.37 18.85 -17.76
CA LYS A 275 -26.95 19.21 -17.90
C LYS A 275 -26.31 18.44 -19.08
N PRO A 276 -25.32 19.05 -19.77
CA PRO A 276 -24.74 18.47 -20.98
C PRO A 276 -23.97 17.16 -20.73
N SER A 277 -23.54 16.90 -19.50
CA SER A 277 -22.94 15.62 -19.10
C SER A 277 -23.52 15.14 -17.77
N VAL A 278 -23.99 13.89 -17.75
CA VAL A 278 -24.60 13.25 -16.56
C VAL A 278 -23.56 12.43 -15.78
N TYR A 279 -22.38 12.19 -16.37
CA TYR A 279 -21.31 11.37 -15.80
C TYR A 279 -20.90 11.77 -14.37
N PRO A 280 -20.75 13.07 -14.00
CA PRO A 280 -20.38 13.43 -12.64
C PRO A 280 -21.43 13.01 -11.60
N GLY A 281 -22.72 13.09 -11.94
CA GLY A 281 -23.80 12.60 -11.09
C GLY A 281 -23.75 11.08 -10.90
N ILE A 282 -23.46 10.35 -11.99
CA ILE A 282 -23.32 8.89 -11.97
C ILE A 282 -22.12 8.49 -11.09
N ALA A 283 -21.00 9.19 -11.23
CA ALA A 283 -19.80 8.97 -10.44
C ALA A 283 -20.03 9.16 -8.93
N VAL A 284 -20.73 10.23 -8.53
CA VAL A 284 -21.08 10.50 -7.12
C VAL A 284 -21.99 9.40 -6.56
N PHE A 285 -22.96 8.93 -7.34
CA PHE A 285 -23.83 7.82 -6.94
C PHE A 285 -23.06 6.52 -6.75
N PHE A 286 -22.26 6.11 -7.73
CA PHE A 286 -21.47 4.88 -7.64
C PHE A 286 -20.40 4.92 -6.56
N GLN A 287 -19.77 6.07 -6.32
CA GLN A 287 -18.87 6.25 -5.18
C GLN A 287 -19.57 5.89 -3.86
N ASN A 288 -20.75 6.46 -3.60
CA ASN A 288 -21.50 6.23 -2.37
C ASN A 288 -21.99 4.78 -2.27
N ALA A 289 -22.46 4.20 -3.39
CA ALA A 289 -22.88 2.80 -3.44
C ALA A 289 -21.73 1.85 -3.12
N PHE A 290 -20.56 2.02 -3.72
CA PHE A 290 -19.41 1.16 -3.48
C PHE A 290 -18.85 1.27 -2.07
N ILE A 291 -18.79 2.48 -1.50
CA ILE A 291 -18.39 2.68 -0.10
C ILE A 291 -19.41 2.03 0.85
N PHE A 292 -20.70 2.18 0.58
CA PHE A 292 -21.78 1.56 1.36
C PHE A 292 -21.68 0.04 1.34
N PHE A 293 -21.64 -0.57 0.16
CA PHE A 293 -21.55 -2.03 0.03
C PHE A 293 -20.22 -2.58 0.54
N GLY A 294 -19.10 -1.88 0.33
CA GLY A 294 -17.81 -2.24 0.93
C GLY A 294 -17.89 -2.26 2.45
N GLY A 295 -18.60 -1.29 3.05
CA GLY A 295 -18.87 -1.25 4.49
C GLY A 295 -19.69 -2.43 4.99
N LEU A 296 -20.75 -2.80 4.27
CA LEU A 296 -21.58 -3.96 4.62
C LEU A 296 -20.80 -5.29 4.48
N VAL A 297 -20.02 -5.43 3.42
CA VAL A 297 -19.18 -6.61 3.17
C VAL A 297 -18.14 -6.75 4.28
N PHE A 298 -17.50 -5.66 4.70
CA PHE A 298 -16.55 -5.72 5.82
C PHE A 298 -17.24 -6.03 7.15
N LYS A 299 -18.39 -5.41 7.42
CA LYS A 299 -19.12 -5.57 8.69
C LYS A 299 -19.69 -6.97 8.87
N PHE A 300 -20.39 -7.47 7.85
CA PHE A 300 -21.13 -8.73 7.91
C PHE A 300 -20.38 -9.93 7.31
N GLY A 301 -19.37 -9.67 6.48
CA GLY A 301 -18.53 -10.73 5.92
C GLY A 301 -17.54 -11.30 6.95
N ARG A 302 -17.14 -10.52 7.96
CA ARG A 302 -16.22 -11.01 9.00
C ARG A 302 -16.94 -11.75 10.13
N THR A 303 -16.44 -12.93 10.46
CA THR A 303 -16.65 -13.65 11.71
C THR A 303 -15.66 -13.15 12.73
N GLU A 304 -16.14 -12.71 13.88
CA GLU A 304 -15.28 -12.48 15.04
C GLU A 304 -15.49 -13.67 15.97
N ASP A 305 -14.60 -14.65 15.91
CA ASP A 305 -14.60 -15.72 16.89
C ASP A 305 -14.04 -15.13 18.19
N LEU A 306 -14.90 -15.09 19.21
CA LEU A 306 -14.47 -14.83 20.58
C LEU A 306 -13.65 -16.06 20.98
N TRP A 307 -12.36 -15.87 21.24
CA TRP A 307 -11.55 -16.88 21.92
C TRP A 307 -12.26 -17.22 23.24
N GLN A 308 -12.97 -18.36 23.26
CA GLN A 308 -13.49 -18.98 24.49
C GLN A 308 -12.36 -19.70 25.20
#